data_AF-A0A4U5V9B5-F1
#
_entry.id   AF-A0A4U5V9B5-F1
#
_cell.length_a   1.000
_cell.length_b   1.000
_cell.length_c   1.000
_cell.angle_alpha   90.00
_cell.angle_beta   90.00
_cell.angle_gamma   90.00
#
_symmetry.space_group_name_H-M   'P 1'
#
loop_
_entity.id
_entity.type
_entity.pdbx_description
1 polymer ?
#
loop_
_entity_poly.entity_id
_entity_poly.type
_entity_poly.pdbx_seq_one_letter_code
_entity_poly.pdbx_strand_id
1 'polypeptide(L)'
;MNRKEEANLAKSALALANSDHMTIYNAYMGWKNSQTEGQRTEMSYCRKHFLNRTALITIEDVKHELMKMMEQAGFWSSRSSHSKPQVASLTKPDISLERSSDRGAL
;
A
#
# COMPACT_ATOMS: atom_id res chain seq x y z
N MET A 1 -39.21 -6.26 -13.47
CA MET A 1 -38.62 -6.05 -12.13
C MET A 1 -38.43 -4.57 -11.93
N ASN A 2 -38.62 -4.07 -10.71
CA ASN A 2 -38.35 -2.67 -10.39
C ASN A 2 -36.83 -2.47 -10.24
N ARG A 3 -36.30 -1.32 -10.67
CA ARG A 3 -34.88 -0.96 -10.51
C ARG A 3 -34.40 -1.08 -9.06
N LYS A 4 -35.28 -0.83 -8.10
CA LYS A 4 -35.00 -1.05 -6.67
C LYS A 4 -34.78 -2.53 -6.32
N GLU A 5 -35.54 -3.43 -6.92
CA GLU A 5 -35.39 -4.88 -6.71
C GLU A 5 -34.08 -5.38 -7.30
N GLU A 6 -33.72 -4.93 -8.50
CA GLU A 6 -32.44 -5.26 -9.14
C GLU A 6 -31.24 -4.79 -8.29
N ALA A 7 -31.31 -3.57 -7.74
CA ALA A 7 -30.29 -3.06 -6.84
C ALA A 7 -30.19 -3.87 -5.55
N ASN A 8 -31.33 -4.31 -4.99
CA ASN A 8 -31.35 -5.18 -3.81
C ASN A 8 -30.73 -6.55 -4.11
N LEU A 9 -31.03 -7.14 -5.28
CA LEU A 9 -30.42 -8.40 -5.71
C LEU A 9 -28.90 -8.26 -5.93
N ALA A 10 -28.47 -7.15 -6.52
CA ALA A 10 -27.05 -6.84 -6.67
C ALA A 10 -26.35 -6.67 -5.32
N LYS A 11 -27.00 -5.99 -4.35
CA LYS A 11 -26.49 -5.88 -2.98
C LYS A 11 -26.40 -7.25 -2.31
N SER A 12 -27.43 -8.10 -2.42
CA SER A 12 -27.41 -9.45 -1.83
C SER A 12 -26.34 -10.35 -2.45
N ALA A 13 -26.05 -10.18 -3.75
CA ALA A 13 -24.98 -10.92 -4.42
C ALA A 13 -23.57 -10.56 -3.91
N LEU A 14 -23.40 -9.37 -3.34
CA LEU A 14 -22.13 -8.91 -2.74
C LEU A 14 -22.09 -9.09 -1.22
N ALA A 15 -23.23 -9.42 -0.61
CA ALA A 15 -23.38 -9.49 0.84
C ALA A 15 -22.50 -10.58 1.44
N LEU A 16 -21.84 -10.25 2.55
CA LEU A 16 -21.01 -11.18 3.30
C LEU A 16 -21.22 -10.96 4.79
N ALA A 17 -21.37 -12.07 5.53
CA ALA A 17 -21.49 -12.09 6.98
C ALA A 17 -22.57 -11.16 7.56
N ASN A 18 -23.66 -10.93 6.82
CA ASN A 18 -24.74 -10.00 7.19
C ASN A 18 -24.24 -8.59 7.59
N SER A 19 -23.09 -8.17 7.06
CA SER A 19 -22.45 -6.89 7.39
C SER A 19 -22.44 -5.96 6.19
N ASP A 20 -22.97 -4.75 6.37
CA ASP A 20 -22.94 -3.72 5.33
C ASP A 20 -21.51 -3.28 5.02
N HIS A 21 -20.62 -3.19 6.02
CA HIS A 21 -19.20 -2.86 5.79
C HIS A 21 -18.50 -3.93 4.95
N MET A 22 -18.75 -5.21 5.21
CA MET A 22 -18.19 -6.29 4.39
C MET A 22 -18.76 -6.30 2.97
N THR A 23 -20.05 -5.95 2.83
CA THR A 23 -20.70 -5.79 1.51
C THR A 23 -20.05 -4.67 0.70
N ILE A 24 -19.80 -3.51 1.32
CA ILE A 24 -19.10 -2.38 0.69
C ILE A 24 -17.67 -2.79 0.31
N TYR A 25 -16.96 -3.49 1.20
CA TYR A 25 -15.62 -4.00 0.91
C TYR A 25 -15.60 -4.94 -0.30
N ASN A 26 -16.53 -5.88 -0.39
CA ASN A 26 -16.65 -6.78 -1.54
C ASN A 26 -16.96 -6.03 -2.85
N ALA A 27 -17.84 -5.02 -2.80
CA ALA A 27 -18.14 -4.17 -3.95
C ALA A 27 -16.89 -3.44 -4.46
N TYR A 28 -16.12 -2.88 -3.52
CA TYR A 28 -14.86 -2.20 -3.83
C TYR A 28 -13.82 -3.18 -4.40
N MET A 29 -13.65 -4.36 -3.82
CA MET A 29 -12.70 -5.37 -4.31
C MET A 29 -13.07 -5.88 -5.69
N GLY A 30 -14.35 -6.13 -5.97
CA GLY A 30 -14.81 -6.53 -7.30
C GLY A 30 -14.60 -5.43 -8.35
N TRP A 31 -14.85 -4.17 -7.99
CA TRP A 31 -14.52 -3.03 -8.86
C TRP A 31 -13.02 -2.95 -9.12
N LYS A 32 -12.19 -3.03 -8.07
CA LYS A 32 -10.72 -2.99 -8.19
C LYS A 32 -10.18 -4.10 -9.09
N ASN A 33 -10.72 -5.32 -8.97
CA ASN A 33 -10.35 -6.42 -9.86
C ASN A 33 -10.81 -6.14 -11.30
N SER A 34 -12.00 -5.60 -11.52
CA SER A 34 -12.49 -5.28 -12.87
C SER A 34 -11.65 -4.22 -13.61
N GLN A 35 -10.89 -3.39 -12.87
CA GLN A 35 -9.98 -2.41 -13.47
C GLN A 35 -8.79 -3.07 -14.19
N THR A 36 -8.37 -4.28 -13.80
CA THR A 36 -7.26 -4.98 -14.47
C THR A 36 -7.59 -5.39 -15.90
N GLU A 37 -8.87 -5.53 -16.21
CA GLU A 37 -9.40 -5.86 -17.54
C GLU A 37 -9.73 -4.61 -18.37
N GLY A 38 -9.57 -3.42 -17.78
CA GLY A 38 -9.73 -2.13 -18.45
C GLY A 38 -11.05 -1.41 -18.17
N GLN A 39 -11.12 -0.17 -18.67
CA GLN A 39 -12.18 0.80 -18.31
C GLN A 39 -13.60 0.34 -18.69
N ARG A 40 -13.75 -0.42 -19.78
CA ARG A 40 -15.07 -0.93 -20.20
C ARG A 40 -15.62 -1.94 -19.20
N THR A 41 -14.78 -2.87 -18.75
CA THR A 41 -15.16 -3.88 -17.75
C THR A 41 -15.50 -3.22 -16.43
N GLU A 42 -14.67 -2.26 -15.99
CA GLU A 42 -14.92 -1.44 -14.80
C GLU A 42 -16.29 -0.74 -14.85
N MET A 43 -16.60 -0.06 -15.96
CA MET A 43 -17.87 0.65 -16.11
C MET A 43 -19.06 -0.31 -16.14
N SER A 44 -18.89 -1.49 -16.76
CA SER A 44 -19.90 -2.56 -16.76
C SER A 44 -20.17 -3.08 -15.35
N TYR A 45 -19.12 -3.29 -14.55
CA TYR A 45 -19.21 -3.70 -13.15
C TYR A 45 -20.01 -2.69 -12.33
N CYS A 46 -19.67 -1.39 -12.43
CA CYS A 46 -20.39 -0.33 -11.75
C CYS A 46 -21.88 -0.31 -12.12
N ARG A 47 -22.22 -0.46 -13.40
CA ARG A 47 -23.62 -0.50 -13.87
C ARG A 47 -24.37 -1.72 -13.33
N LYS A 48 -23.76 -2.91 -13.40
CA LYS A 48 -24.36 -4.17 -12.94
C LYS A 48 -24.65 -4.14 -11.44
N HIS A 49 -23.77 -3.53 -10.66
CA HIS A 49 -23.85 -3.50 -9.20
C HIS A 49 -24.39 -2.20 -8.61
N PHE A 50 -24.92 -1.30 -9.45
CA PHE A 50 -25.50 0.00 -9.03
C PHE A 50 -24.50 0.86 -8.23
N LEU A 51 -23.22 0.81 -8.60
CA LEU A 51 -22.15 1.51 -7.91
C LEU A 51 -21.81 2.86 -8.56
N ASN A 52 -21.38 3.80 -7.74
CA ASN A 52 -20.83 5.08 -8.19
C ASN A 52 -19.30 4.96 -8.36
N ARG A 53 -18.84 5.04 -9.61
CA ARG A 53 -17.41 4.99 -9.96
C ARG A 53 -16.58 6.06 -9.23
N THR A 54 -17.06 7.29 -9.19
CA THR A 54 -16.34 8.40 -8.55
C THR A 54 -16.15 8.13 -7.06
N ALA A 55 -17.19 7.62 -6.38
CA ALA A 55 -17.09 7.26 -4.97
C ALA A 55 -16.05 6.15 -4.72
N LEU A 56 -15.97 5.15 -5.61
CA LEU A 56 -14.98 4.07 -5.52
C LEU A 56 -13.54 4.56 -5.70
N ILE A 57 -13.32 5.51 -6.62
CA ILE A 57 -12.03 6.18 -6.79
C ILE A 57 -11.67 6.96 -5.53
N THR A 58 -12.60 7.75 -5.00
CA THR A 58 -12.37 8.49 -3.75
C THR A 58 -12.03 7.56 -2.58
N ILE A 59 -12.66 6.39 -2.47
CA ILE A 59 -12.29 5.38 -1.47
C ILE A 59 -10.85 4.88 -1.66
N GLU A 60 -10.42 4.61 -2.89
CA GLU A 60 -9.04 4.20 -3.18
C GLU A 60 -8.03 5.30 -2.79
N ASP A 61 -8.34 6.56 -3.11
CA ASP A 61 -7.49 7.71 -2.79
C ASP A 61 -7.36 7.88 -1.27
N VAL A 62 -8.49 7.91 -0.54
CA VAL A 62 -8.50 8.00 0.92
C VAL A 62 -7.76 6.82 1.56
N LYS A 63 -7.89 5.60 1.03
CA LYS A 63 -7.12 4.45 1.50
C LYS A 63 -5.61 4.71 1.38
N HIS A 64 -5.13 5.26 0.25
CA HIS A 64 -3.71 5.57 0.07
C HIS A 64 -3.22 6.63 1.05
N GLU A 65 -4.00 7.68 1.28
CA GLU A 65 -3.68 8.71 2.27
C GLU A 65 -3.56 8.13 3.68
N LEU A 66 -4.52 7.30 4.09
CA LEU A 66 -4.49 6.62 5.39
C LEU A 66 -3.28 5.70 5.53
N MET A 67 -2.93 4.94 4.50
CA MET A 67 -1.72 4.10 4.52
C MET A 67 -0.44 4.92 4.66
N LYS A 68 -0.35 6.07 3.97
CA LYS A 68 0.79 6.99 4.10
C LYS A 68 0.91 7.56 5.51
N MET A 69 -0.21 7.92 6.13
CA MET A 69 -0.23 8.38 7.53
C MET A 69 0.24 7.28 8.48
N MET A 70 -0.18 6.03 8.26
CA MET A 70 0.25 4.88 9.07
C MET A 70 1.75 4.60 8.92
N GLU A 71 2.32 4.77 7.72
CA GLU A 71 3.76 4.67 7.48
C GLU A 71 4.54 5.79 8.20
N GLN A 72 4.07 7.04 8.11
CA GLN A 72 4.67 8.18 8.80
C GLN A 72 4.62 8.04 10.33
N ALA A 73 3.56 7.44 10.86
CA ALA A 73 3.42 7.15 12.29
C ALA A 73 4.26 5.92 12.74
N GLY A 74 4.88 5.19 11.81
CA GLY A 74 5.69 4.01 12.11
C GLY A 74 4.90 2.72 12.36
N PHE A 75 3.59 2.71 12.09
CA PHE A 75 2.74 1.52 12.23
C PHE A 75 2.78 0.59 11.00
N TRP A 76 3.33 1.07 9.89
CA TRP A 76 3.47 0.32 8.65
C TRP A 76 4.87 0.50 8.07
N SER A 77 5.51 -0.58 7.66
CA SER A 77 6.71 -0.54 6.84
C SER A 77 6.36 -1.18 5.51
N SER A 78 6.40 -0.40 4.43
CA SER A 78 6.32 -0.98 3.09
C SER A 78 7.43 -2.02 3.02
N ARG A 79 7.08 -3.29 2.77
CA ARG A 79 8.06 -4.36 2.59
C ARG A 79 8.85 -4.04 1.34
N SER A 80 9.85 -3.17 1.47
CA SER A 80 10.86 -2.92 0.46
C SER A 80 11.56 -4.26 0.30
N SER A 81 11.29 -4.94 -0.79
CA SER A 81 12.11 -6.06 -1.24
C SER A 81 13.54 -5.54 -1.38
N HIS A 82 14.34 -5.79 -0.34
CA HIS A 82 15.80 -5.71 -0.28
C HIS A 82 16.44 -4.35 -0.63
N SER A 83 16.54 -3.46 0.35
CA SER A 83 17.80 -2.73 0.54
C SER A 83 18.72 -3.61 1.39
N LYS A 84 19.84 -4.08 0.83
CA LYS A 84 20.89 -4.77 1.59
C LYS A 84 21.35 -3.84 2.74
N PRO A 85 21.63 -4.35 3.95
CA PRO A 85 22.24 -3.54 4.99
C PRO A 85 23.63 -3.09 4.50
N GLN A 86 23.80 -1.78 4.33
CA GLN A 86 25.09 -1.18 4.04
C GLN A 86 25.89 -1.21 5.34
N VAL A 87 26.77 -2.21 5.49
CA VAL A 87 27.68 -2.31 6.63
C VAL A 87 28.66 -1.14 6.52
N ALA A 88 28.56 -0.18 7.43
CA ALA A 88 29.53 0.90 7.57
C ALA A 88 30.86 0.31 8.06
N SER A 89 31.89 0.35 7.22
CA SER A 89 33.25 -0.04 7.57
C SER A 89 33.88 1.04 8.48
N LEU A 90 33.87 0.80 9.79
CA LEU A 90 34.71 1.54 10.75
C LEU A 90 36.11 0.92 10.76
N THR A 91 37.05 1.56 10.08
CA THR A 91 38.50 1.33 10.27
C THR A 91 39.13 2.51 11.00
N LYS A 92 39.86 2.17 12.06
CA LYS A 92 40.38 2.99 13.16
C LYS A 92 41.42 4.05 12.72
N PRO A 93 41.66 5.11 13.52
CA PRO A 93 42.72 6.09 13.23
C PRO A 93 44.12 5.51 13.51
N ASP A 94 45.06 5.81 12.61
CA ASP A 94 46.46 5.43 12.67
C ASP A 94 47.22 6.39 13.61
N ILE A 95 47.79 5.87 14.69
CA ILE A 95 48.70 6.61 15.58
C ILE A 95 50.09 6.06 15.30
N SER A 96 50.85 6.74 14.44
CA SER A 96 52.27 6.49 14.26
C SER A 96 53.08 7.37 15.21
N LEU A 97 53.70 6.71 16.18
CA LEU A 97 54.66 7.26 17.13
C LEU A 97 55.94 7.69 16.39
N GLU A 98 56.26 8.97 16.43
CA GLU A 98 57.58 9.52 16.13
C GLU A 98 58.62 8.88 17.06
N ARG A 99 59.56 8.12 16.50
CA ARG A 99 60.75 7.64 17.23
C ARG A 99 61.97 8.38 16.70
N SER A 100 62.27 9.49 17.36
CA SER A 100 63.52 10.24 17.29
C SER A 100 64.74 9.30 17.35
N SER A 101 65.59 9.34 16.33
CA SER A 101 66.91 8.71 16.35
C SER A 101 67.97 9.78 16.59
N ASP A 102 68.19 10.08 17.88
CA ASP A 102 69.38 10.77 18.37
C ASP A 102 70.42 9.74 18.85
N ARG A 103 71.70 10.14 18.78
CA ARG A 103 72.98 9.46 19.16
C ARG A 103 73.72 8.86 17.96
N GLY A 104 74.95 9.24 17.61
CA GLY A 104 76.00 9.92 18.36
C GLY A 104 77.14 8.94 18.71
N ALA A 105 78.32 9.18 18.10
CA ALA A 105 79.68 8.73 18.45
C ALA A 105 79.99 7.22 18.49
N LEU A 106 80.96 6.78 17.68
CA LEU A 106 82.38 6.62 18.04
C LEU A 106 83.24 6.55 16.77
#